data_AF-A0A2V6GX09-F1
#
_entry.id   AF-A0A2V6GX09-F1
#
_cell.length_a   1.000
_cell.length_b   1.000
_cell.length_c   1.000
_cell.angle_alpha   90.00
_cell.angle_beta   90.00
_cell.angle_gamma   90.00
#
_symmetry.space_group_name_H-M   'P 1'
#
loop_
_entity.id
_entity.type
_entity.pdbx_description
1 polymer ?
#
loop_
_entity_poly.entity_id
_entity_poly.type
_entity_poly.pdbx_seq_one_letter_code
_entity_poly.pdbx_strand_id
1 'polypeptide(L)'
;MAREERRDGAGDHGHDFPRPGKNRTKPVMAAPPAASSPEAKLVQVKGSGLSGPFIRRPVMTVLLTLSVIVAGAATYNKLAVNDLPAVDYPVIQVSCSYPGANPTTMANNIATPLEKQFLQIPGLDIITSTSTQGNTSFTLQFVLSKSIIDAATDVQAAIQRATGKLPLDLPSPPTFTKTNPNDQAVYLLGLLSDTLTDGDLYKYAS
;
A
#
# COMPACT_ATOMS: atom_id res chain seq x y z
N MET A 1 19.93 43.12 33.50
CA MET A 1 18.96 44.10 34.02
C MET A 1 19.77 45.26 34.60
N ALA A 2 20.11 46.23 33.76
CA ALA A 2 20.91 47.39 34.14
C ALA A 2 20.74 48.48 33.07
N ARG A 3 19.89 49.48 33.35
CA ARG A 3 20.11 50.87 32.95
C ARG A 3 19.03 51.75 33.57
N GLU A 4 19.45 52.49 34.60
CA GLU A 4 18.72 53.57 35.23
C GLU A 4 18.78 54.81 34.34
N GLU A 5 17.67 55.55 34.32
CA GLU A 5 17.39 56.78 33.60
C GLU A 5 18.14 58.02 34.12
N ARG A 6 17.94 59.11 33.35
CA ARG A 6 17.95 60.55 33.71
C ARG A 6 19.26 61.27 33.40
N ARG A 7 19.27 62.48 32.81
CA ARG A 7 18.26 63.53 32.65
C ARG A 7 18.83 64.63 31.72
N ASP A 8 17.96 65.45 31.16
CA ASP A 8 18.10 66.90 30.85
C ASP A 8 19.24 67.31 29.88
N GLY A 9 19.11 68.17 28.88
CA GLY A 9 18.13 69.18 28.51
C GLY A 9 18.87 70.26 27.69
N ALA A 10 18.12 70.99 26.87
CA ALA A 10 18.42 72.34 26.36
C ALA A 10 19.55 72.60 25.33
N GLY A 11 19.15 73.34 24.29
CA GLY A 11 19.98 74.21 23.46
C GLY A 11 19.76 73.95 21.96
N ASP A 12 19.60 74.92 21.07
CA ASP A 12 19.28 76.34 21.16
C ASP A 12 19.00 76.80 19.71
N HIS A 13 18.21 77.87 19.61
CA HIS A 13 17.98 78.83 18.54
C HIS A 13 18.57 78.72 17.11
N GLY A 14 17.70 79.07 16.15
CA GLY A 14 18.03 79.42 14.77
C GLY A 14 16.87 80.08 14.00
N HIS A 15 16.44 81.25 14.47
CA HIS A 15 15.71 82.35 13.77
C HIS A 15 16.41 82.72 12.42
N ASP A 16 15.87 83.42 11.41
CA ASP A 16 14.62 84.07 11.03
C ASP A 16 14.77 84.46 9.53
N PHE A 17 13.68 84.90 8.89
CA PHE A 17 13.50 85.19 7.46
C PHE A 17 14.32 86.36 6.89
N PRO A 18 14.28 86.56 5.55
CA PRO A 18 13.50 87.71 5.08
C PRO A 18 12.69 87.50 3.77
N ARG A 19 11.56 88.21 3.68
CA ARG A 19 10.81 88.62 2.46
C ARG A 19 10.91 90.16 2.35
N PRO A 20 10.32 90.91 1.37
CA PRO A 20 9.77 90.60 0.03
C PRO A 20 10.25 91.60 -1.08
N GLY A 21 9.86 91.41 -2.35
CA GLY A 21 10.04 92.42 -3.41
C GLY A 21 9.17 92.21 -4.66
N LYS A 22 8.33 93.19 -4.97
CA LYS A 22 7.30 93.29 -6.03
C LYS A 22 7.91 93.49 -7.43
N ASN A 23 7.43 92.81 -8.49
CA ASN A 23 6.85 93.48 -9.67
C ASN A 23 6.29 92.52 -10.74
N ARG A 24 5.45 93.12 -11.58
CA ARG A 24 4.31 92.62 -12.34
C ARG A 24 4.63 92.76 -13.83
N THR A 25 4.47 91.70 -14.64
CA THR A 25 4.03 91.74 -16.06
C THR A 25 3.91 90.32 -16.63
N LYS A 26 2.77 90.04 -17.29
CA LYS A 26 2.40 88.77 -17.94
C LYS A 26 3.26 88.52 -19.20
N PRO A 27 3.35 87.26 -19.64
CA PRO A 27 2.87 86.96 -20.99
C PRO A 27 1.87 85.80 -21.02
N VAL A 28 0.94 85.92 -21.96
CA VAL A 28 -0.03 84.91 -22.40
C VAL A 28 0.69 83.90 -23.29
N MET A 29 0.22 82.63 -23.30
CA MET A 29 0.57 81.45 -24.15
C MET A 29 1.04 80.28 -23.25
N ALA A 30 0.52 79.06 -23.28
CA ALA A 30 -0.41 78.38 -24.17
C ALA A 30 -1.21 77.32 -23.39
N ALA A 31 -2.38 76.93 -23.93
CA ALA A 31 -3.25 75.90 -23.38
C ALA A 31 -2.56 74.51 -23.37
N PRO A 32 -2.85 73.65 -22.37
CA PRO A 32 -2.41 72.25 -22.42
C PRO A 32 -3.13 71.51 -23.56
N PRO A 33 -2.44 70.66 -24.35
CA PRO A 33 -3.12 69.86 -25.35
C PRO A 33 -4.04 68.83 -24.66
N ALA A 34 -5.22 68.66 -25.26
CA ALA A 34 -6.27 67.77 -24.82
C ALA A 34 -5.77 66.36 -24.50
N ALA A 35 -6.23 65.81 -23.38
CA ALA A 35 -6.08 64.41 -23.04
C ALA A 35 -6.70 63.55 -24.16
N SER A 36 -5.85 62.85 -24.91
CA SER A 36 -6.28 61.74 -25.74
C SER A 36 -6.61 60.56 -24.83
N SER A 37 -7.88 60.14 -24.86
CA SER A 37 -8.37 58.91 -24.24
C SER A 37 -7.42 57.75 -24.53
N PRO A 38 -7.12 56.87 -23.56
CA PRO A 38 -6.31 55.70 -23.84
C PRO A 38 -7.11 54.82 -24.79
N GLU A 39 -6.65 54.74 -26.04
CA GLU A 39 -7.14 53.77 -27.01
C GLU A 39 -6.92 52.39 -26.40
N ALA A 40 -8.00 51.76 -25.93
CA ALA A 40 -7.99 50.40 -25.43
C ALA A 40 -7.65 49.47 -26.59
N LYS A 41 -6.36 49.32 -26.84
CA LYS A 41 -5.81 48.42 -27.85
C LYS A 41 -6.22 47.01 -27.45
N LEU A 42 -7.24 46.48 -28.15
CA LEU A 42 -7.67 45.10 -28.02
C LEU A 42 -6.44 44.22 -28.25
N VAL A 43 -5.93 43.62 -27.17
CA VAL A 43 -4.88 42.61 -27.26
C VAL A 43 -5.48 41.42 -27.99
N GLN A 44 -5.17 41.33 -29.28
CA GLN A 44 -5.42 40.14 -30.09
C GLN A 44 -4.55 39.01 -29.52
N VAL A 45 -5.09 38.27 -28.55
CA VAL A 45 -4.52 37.01 -28.11
C VAL A 45 -4.67 36.03 -29.26
N LYS A 46 -3.64 35.95 -30.11
CA LYS A 46 -3.49 34.87 -31.07
C LYS A 46 -3.30 33.60 -30.25
N GLY A 47 -4.40 32.89 -29.99
CA GLY A 47 -4.46 31.75 -29.08
C GLY A 47 -3.34 30.74 -29.31
N SER A 48 -2.27 30.89 -28.54
CA SER A 48 -1.10 30.02 -28.47
C SER A 48 -1.07 29.31 -27.11
N GLY A 49 -2.23 28.93 -26.60
CA GLY A 49 -2.38 28.07 -25.42
C GLY A 49 -2.82 26.67 -25.84
N LEU A 50 -2.71 25.70 -24.93
CA LEU A 50 -3.16 24.31 -25.14
C LEU A 50 -4.63 24.23 -25.58
N SER A 51 -5.46 25.21 -25.25
CA SER A 51 -6.87 25.31 -25.64
C SER A 51 -7.11 25.82 -27.06
N GLY A 52 -6.14 26.49 -27.69
CA GLY A 52 -6.27 27.08 -29.03
C GLY A 52 -6.61 26.08 -30.15
N PRO A 53 -5.96 24.90 -30.22
CA PRO A 53 -6.28 23.86 -31.20
C PRO A 53 -7.68 23.26 -31.01
N PHE A 54 -8.10 23.04 -29.75
CA PHE A 54 -9.39 22.42 -29.42
C PHE A 54 -10.59 23.32 -29.77
N ILE A 55 -10.41 24.65 -29.68
CA ILE A 55 -11.45 25.64 -30.02
C ILE A 55 -11.57 25.80 -31.54
N ARG A 56 -10.46 25.73 -32.28
CA ARG A 56 -10.46 25.91 -33.75
C ARG A 56 -10.92 24.68 -34.52
N ARG A 57 -10.87 23.49 -33.92
CA ARG A 57 -11.28 22.22 -34.55
C ARG A 57 -12.26 21.44 -33.67
N PRO A 58 -13.53 21.89 -33.55
CA PRO A 58 -14.53 21.28 -32.66
C PRO A 58 -14.77 19.79 -32.97
N VAL A 59 -14.68 19.40 -34.25
CA VAL A 59 -14.84 17.99 -34.68
C VAL A 59 -13.75 17.09 -34.11
N MET A 60 -12.49 17.55 -34.10
CA MET A 60 -11.38 16.76 -33.53
C MET A 60 -11.57 16.57 -32.02
N THR A 61 -11.97 17.61 -31.32
CA THR A 61 -12.23 17.58 -29.87
C THR A 61 -13.33 16.56 -29.53
N VAL A 62 -14.44 16.57 -30.27
CA VAL A 62 -15.54 15.61 -30.06
C VAL A 62 -15.10 14.18 -30.33
N LEU A 63 -14.36 13.94 -31.42
CA LEU A 63 -13.84 12.60 -31.74
C LEU A 63 -12.83 12.12 -30.68
N LEU A 64 -11.99 13.00 -30.16
CA LEU A 64 -11.04 12.67 -29.10
C LEU A 64 -11.76 12.31 -27.80
N THR A 65 -12.74 13.12 -27.37
CA THR A 65 -13.55 12.85 -26.18
C THR A 65 -14.31 11.54 -26.32
N LEU A 66 -14.94 11.29 -27.48
CA LEU A 66 -15.65 10.04 -27.76
C LEU A 66 -14.71 8.83 -27.71
N SER A 67 -13.51 8.95 -28.28
CA SER A 67 -12.50 7.88 -28.28
C SER A 67 -12.07 7.52 -26.87
N VAL A 68 -11.87 8.51 -25.99
CA VAL A 68 -11.53 8.29 -24.58
C VAL A 68 -12.68 7.62 -23.83
N ILE A 69 -13.93 8.01 -24.08
CA ILE A 69 -15.11 7.39 -23.46
C ILE A 69 -15.23 5.92 -23.89
N VAL A 70 -15.09 5.63 -25.18
CA VAL A 70 -15.16 4.25 -25.70
C VAL A 70 -14.00 3.42 -25.16
N ALA A 71 -12.79 3.96 -25.12
CA ALA A 71 -11.63 3.28 -24.53
C ALA A 71 -11.86 2.99 -23.03
N GLY A 72 -12.40 3.94 -22.28
CA GLY A 72 -12.75 3.76 -20.86
C GLY A 72 -13.83 2.72 -20.64
N ALA A 73 -14.90 2.72 -21.44
CA ALA A 73 -15.95 1.71 -21.36
C ALA A 73 -15.44 0.30 -21.73
N ALA A 74 -14.55 0.20 -22.73
CA ALA A 74 -13.96 -1.06 -23.15
C ALA A 74 -12.98 -1.64 -22.12
N THR A 75 -12.26 -0.78 -21.38
CA THR A 75 -11.35 -1.21 -20.32
C THR A 75 -12.03 -1.38 -18.97
N TYR A 76 -13.22 -0.80 -18.74
CA TYR A 76 -13.96 -0.87 -17.47
C TYR A 76 -14.13 -2.31 -16.96
N ASN A 77 -14.54 -3.24 -17.82
CA ASN A 77 -14.70 -4.66 -17.46
C ASN A 77 -13.37 -5.43 -17.34
N LYS A 78 -12.25 -4.83 -17.77
CA LYS A 78 -10.90 -5.40 -17.69
C LYS A 78 -10.10 -4.84 -16.52
N LEU A 79 -10.62 -3.84 -15.79
CA LEU A 79 -10.03 -3.47 -14.52
C LEU A 79 -10.30 -4.63 -13.55
N ALA A 80 -9.25 -5.39 -13.25
CA ALA A 80 -9.28 -6.34 -12.15
C ALA A 80 -9.53 -5.54 -10.86
N VAL A 81 -10.72 -5.69 -10.29
CA VAL A 81 -11.03 -5.21 -8.95
C VAL A 81 -10.22 -6.08 -8.00
N ASN A 82 -9.02 -5.63 -7.67
CA ASN A 82 -8.13 -6.31 -6.75
C ASN A 82 -8.63 -6.00 -5.33
N ASP A 83 -9.70 -6.69 -4.92
CA ASP A 83 -10.45 -6.40 -3.69
C ASP A 83 -9.75 -6.89 -2.42
N LEU A 84 -8.66 -7.65 -2.57
CA LEU A 84 -7.72 -7.90 -1.49
C LEU A 84 -6.33 -7.58 -2.03
N PRO A 85 -5.45 -6.91 -1.26
CA PRO A 85 -4.03 -7.09 -1.51
C PRO A 85 -3.81 -8.61 -1.41
N ALA A 86 -3.61 -9.27 -2.54
CA ALA A 86 -3.17 -10.65 -2.61
C ALA A 86 -1.74 -10.66 -2.06
N VAL A 87 -1.62 -10.50 -0.75
CA VAL A 87 -0.39 -10.80 -0.06
C VAL A 87 -0.45 -12.30 0.12
N ASP A 88 -0.15 -13.01 -0.98
CA ASP A 88 0.05 -14.44 -0.99
C ASP A 88 1.33 -14.72 -0.20
N TYR A 89 1.22 -14.62 1.13
CA TYR A 89 2.29 -14.98 2.02
C TYR A 89 2.55 -16.47 1.83
N PRO A 90 3.80 -16.87 1.56
CA PRO A 90 4.16 -18.27 1.49
C PRO A 90 3.89 -18.95 2.85
N VAL A 91 2.90 -19.85 2.89
CA VAL A 91 2.57 -20.66 4.07
C VAL A 91 2.95 -22.12 3.83
N ILE A 92 3.64 -22.72 4.78
CA ILE A 92 4.00 -24.15 4.79
C ILE A 92 3.37 -24.78 6.01
N GLN A 93 2.64 -25.87 5.79
CA GLN A 93 2.05 -26.65 6.87
C GLN A 93 2.89 -27.90 7.10
N VAL A 94 3.25 -28.15 8.36
CA VAL A 94 3.99 -29.35 8.76
C VAL A 94 3.13 -30.12 9.76
N SER A 95 2.98 -31.41 9.55
CA SER A 95 2.24 -32.29 10.46
C SER A 95 3.12 -33.39 11.01
N CYS A 96 2.96 -33.70 12.29
CA CYS A 96 3.66 -34.78 12.97
C CYS A 96 2.66 -35.59 13.80
N SER A 97 2.54 -36.88 13.48
CA SER A 97 1.70 -37.82 14.20
C SER A 97 2.53 -38.64 15.19
N TYR A 98 2.10 -38.69 16.44
CA TYR A 98 2.67 -39.57 17.47
C TYR A 98 1.52 -40.22 18.26
N PRO A 99 0.96 -41.34 17.74
CA PRO A 99 -0.22 -41.99 18.29
C PRO A 99 -0.04 -42.36 19.76
N GLY A 100 -1.11 -42.21 20.56
CA GLY A 100 -1.10 -42.59 21.98
C GLY A 100 -0.53 -41.54 22.93
N ALA A 101 0.03 -40.44 22.45
CA ALA A 101 0.45 -39.32 23.30
C ALA A 101 -0.66 -38.30 23.57
N ASN A 102 -0.68 -37.77 24.81
CA ASN A 102 -1.59 -36.70 25.19
C ASN A 102 -1.11 -35.33 24.63
N PRO A 103 -2.02 -34.33 24.46
CA PRO A 103 -1.68 -33.04 23.88
C PRO A 103 -0.52 -32.31 24.57
N THR A 104 -0.42 -32.40 25.91
CA THR A 104 0.66 -31.79 26.68
C THR A 104 2.02 -32.43 26.39
N THR A 105 2.09 -33.76 26.27
CA THR A 105 3.33 -34.46 25.89
C THR A 105 3.72 -34.14 24.46
N MET A 106 2.74 -34.04 23.54
CA MET A 106 2.96 -33.60 22.17
C MET A 106 3.58 -32.20 22.12
N ALA A 107 3.04 -31.24 22.87
CA ALA A 107 3.54 -29.87 22.91
C ALA A 107 4.98 -29.79 23.45
N ASN A 108 5.27 -30.51 24.53
CA ASN A 108 6.58 -30.45 25.18
C ASN A 108 7.67 -31.25 24.43
N ASN A 109 7.34 -32.44 23.93
CA ASN A 109 8.33 -33.35 23.36
C ASN A 109 8.47 -33.25 21.84
N ILE A 110 7.46 -32.69 21.14
CA ILE A 110 7.47 -32.57 19.68
C ILE A 110 7.40 -31.10 19.28
N ALA A 111 6.43 -30.33 19.78
CA ALA A 111 6.25 -28.93 19.36
C ALA A 111 7.42 -28.02 19.76
N THR A 112 7.77 -28.01 21.04
CA THR A 112 8.86 -27.17 21.56
C THR A 112 10.21 -27.37 20.85
N PRO A 113 10.71 -28.61 20.63
CA PRO A 113 11.98 -28.79 19.93
C PRO A 113 11.91 -28.43 18.44
N LEU A 114 10.80 -28.71 17.76
CA LEU A 114 10.61 -28.35 16.35
C LEU A 114 10.51 -26.84 16.17
N GLU A 115 9.72 -26.14 16.99
CA GLU A 115 9.62 -24.68 16.98
C GLU A 115 10.99 -24.02 17.14
N LYS A 116 11.81 -24.51 18.07
CA LYS A 116 13.18 -24.00 18.26
C LYS A 116 14.08 -24.17 17.04
N GLN A 117 13.84 -25.17 16.20
CA GLN A 117 14.57 -25.32 14.92
C GLN A 117 13.96 -24.45 13.82
N PHE A 118 12.63 -24.32 13.77
CA PHE A 118 11.94 -23.49 12.79
C PHE A 118 12.23 -21.99 12.98
N LEU A 119 12.37 -21.53 14.21
CA LEU A 119 12.77 -20.14 14.51
C LEU A 119 14.18 -19.78 14.00
N GLN A 120 15.01 -20.75 13.65
CA GLN A 120 16.32 -20.51 13.05
C GLN A 120 16.27 -20.37 11.53
N ILE A 121 15.10 -20.58 10.90
CA ILE A 121 14.96 -20.44 9.45
C ILE A 121 14.90 -18.95 9.10
N PRO A 122 15.75 -18.46 8.20
CA PRO A 122 15.71 -17.06 7.78
C PRO A 122 14.40 -16.75 7.04
N GLY A 123 13.77 -15.62 7.36
CA GLY A 123 12.56 -15.15 6.68
C GLY A 123 11.25 -15.79 7.16
N LEU A 124 11.27 -16.51 8.28
CA LEU A 124 10.06 -16.91 8.99
C LEU A 124 9.50 -15.70 9.78
N ASP A 125 8.22 -15.39 9.59
CA ASP A 125 7.54 -14.25 10.20
C ASP A 125 6.65 -14.71 11.36
N ILE A 126 5.77 -15.68 11.10
CA ILE A 126 4.84 -16.23 12.10
C ILE A 126 4.96 -17.75 12.12
N ILE A 127 5.00 -18.31 13.33
CA ILE A 127 4.87 -19.74 13.60
C ILE A 127 3.69 -19.96 14.54
N THR A 128 2.76 -20.82 14.14
CA THR A 128 1.64 -21.27 14.97
C THR A 128 1.65 -22.78 15.06
N SER A 129 1.68 -23.32 16.27
CA SER A 129 1.57 -24.76 16.51
C SER A 129 0.22 -25.10 17.15
N THR A 130 -0.32 -26.26 16.80
CA THR A 130 -1.54 -26.78 17.40
C THR A 130 -1.33 -28.26 17.68
N SER A 131 -1.32 -28.62 18.96
CA SER A 131 -1.14 -30.00 19.42
C SER A 131 -2.47 -30.57 19.89
N THR A 132 -2.87 -31.67 19.28
CA THR A 132 -4.02 -32.49 19.67
C THR A 132 -3.54 -33.86 20.13
N GLN A 133 -4.46 -34.71 20.59
CA GLN A 133 -4.10 -36.08 20.94
C GLN A 133 -3.58 -36.81 19.70
N GLY A 134 -2.38 -37.39 19.79
CA GLY A 134 -1.78 -38.15 18.70
C GLY A 134 -1.27 -37.36 17.50
N ASN A 135 -1.47 -36.04 17.43
CA ASN A 135 -1.11 -35.22 16.27
C ASN A 135 -0.72 -33.79 16.64
N THR A 136 0.26 -33.23 15.95
CA THR A 136 0.64 -31.82 16.03
C THR A 136 0.76 -31.24 14.63
N SER A 137 0.13 -30.09 14.40
CA SER A 137 0.27 -29.32 13.17
C SER A 137 1.02 -28.00 13.45
N PHE A 138 1.83 -27.57 12.48
CA PHE A 138 2.51 -26.29 12.48
C PHE A 138 2.15 -25.53 11.22
N THR A 139 1.86 -24.24 11.37
CA THR A 139 1.64 -23.30 10.28
C THR A 139 2.79 -22.30 10.31
N LEU A 140 3.62 -22.33 9.27
CA LEU A 140 4.81 -21.50 9.11
C LEU A 140 4.51 -20.47 8.02
N GLN A 141 4.44 -19.20 8.40
CA GLN A 141 4.27 -18.09 7.46
C GLN A 141 5.61 -17.40 7.25
N PHE A 142 6.02 -17.29 5.99
CA PHE A 142 7.27 -16.63 5.60
C PHE A 142 6.98 -15.24 5.01
N VAL A 143 8.02 -14.40 5.01
CA VAL A 143 7.96 -13.08 4.37
C VAL A 143 7.75 -13.20 2.86
N LEU A 144 7.07 -12.22 2.26
CA LEU A 144 6.72 -12.19 0.83
C LEU A 144 7.94 -12.27 -0.11
N SER A 145 9.11 -11.82 0.36
CA SER A 145 10.37 -11.83 -0.42
C SER A 145 11.01 -13.22 -0.53
N LYS A 146 10.52 -14.22 0.21
CA LYS A 146 11.08 -15.57 0.21
C LYS A 146 10.29 -16.50 -0.70
N SER A 147 11.01 -17.24 -1.56
CA SER A 147 10.40 -18.25 -2.43
C SER A 147 9.89 -19.44 -1.60
N ILE A 148 8.73 -19.99 -1.97
CA ILE A 148 8.17 -21.21 -1.38
C ILE A 148 9.14 -22.40 -1.52
N ILE A 149 9.91 -22.47 -2.61
CA ILE A 149 10.83 -23.58 -2.88
C ILE A 149 12.01 -23.54 -1.90
N ASP A 150 12.58 -22.36 -1.69
CA ASP A 150 13.69 -22.17 -0.74
C ASP A 150 13.20 -22.36 0.70
N ALA A 151 12.02 -21.84 1.02
CA ALA A 151 11.39 -22.06 2.32
C ALA A 151 11.13 -23.55 2.59
N ALA A 152 10.64 -24.31 1.61
CA ALA A 152 10.41 -25.76 1.76
C ALA A 152 11.72 -26.52 2.01
N THR A 153 12.78 -26.17 1.29
CA THR A 153 14.12 -26.75 1.48
C THR A 153 14.65 -26.47 2.88
N ASP A 154 14.50 -25.23 3.37
CA ASP A 154 14.93 -24.84 4.71
C ASP A 154 14.09 -25.51 5.82
N VAL A 155 12.78 -25.65 5.62
CA VAL A 155 11.89 -26.37 6.54
C VAL A 155 12.30 -27.84 6.62
N GLN A 156 12.59 -28.48 5.49
CA GLN A 156 13.09 -29.86 5.47
C GLN A 156 14.43 -29.99 6.21
N ALA A 157 15.37 -29.06 5.99
CA ALA A 157 16.64 -29.04 6.70
C ALA A 157 16.47 -28.79 8.21
N ALA A 158 15.52 -27.95 8.62
CA ALA A 158 15.18 -27.72 10.03
C ALA A 158 14.55 -28.95 10.68
N ILE A 159 13.66 -29.66 9.97
CA ILE A 159 13.10 -30.95 10.39
C ILE A 159 14.23 -31.95 10.62
N GLN A 160 15.15 -32.11 9.67
CA GLN A 160 16.28 -33.04 9.80
C GLN A 160 17.16 -32.73 11.01
N ARG A 161 17.40 -31.44 11.30
CA ARG A 161 18.11 -31.00 12.51
C ARG A 161 17.31 -31.28 13.80
N ALA A 162 15.98 -31.18 13.73
CA ALA A 162 15.09 -31.46 14.85
C ALA A 162 14.94 -32.96 15.13
N THR A 163 15.08 -33.83 14.13
CA THR A 163 14.94 -35.29 14.26
C THR A 163 15.80 -35.87 15.37
N GLY A 164 17.02 -35.36 15.59
CA GLY A 164 17.90 -35.81 16.67
C GLY A 164 17.43 -35.45 18.09
N LYS A 165 16.42 -34.58 18.22
CA LYS A 165 15.80 -34.17 19.50
C LYS A 165 14.37 -34.69 19.66
N LEU A 166 13.85 -35.37 18.65
CA LEU A 166 12.54 -36.01 18.71
C LEU A 166 12.67 -37.39 19.37
N PRO A 167 11.62 -37.86 20.08
CA PRO A 167 11.58 -39.23 20.58
C PRO A 167 11.78 -40.23 19.44
N LEU A 168 12.60 -41.26 19.66
CA LEU A 168 12.93 -42.28 18.67
C LEU A 168 11.73 -43.14 18.22
N ASP A 169 10.59 -43.02 18.93
CA ASP A 169 9.39 -43.84 18.77
C ASP A 169 8.36 -43.22 17.79
N LEU A 170 8.79 -42.31 16.92
CA LEU A 170 7.93 -41.73 15.90
C LEU A 170 7.67 -42.74 14.77
N PRO A 171 6.41 -43.17 14.54
CA PRO A 171 6.10 -44.14 13.48
C PRO A 171 6.27 -43.58 12.06
N SER A 172 6.36 -42.26 11.90
CA SER A 172 6.67 -41.62 10.61
C SER A 172 7.35 -40.27 10.82
N PRO A 173 8.33 -39.90 9.98
CA PRO A 173 8.93 -38.57 10.00
C PRO A 173 7.87 -37.51 9.67
N PRO A 174 7.96 -36.30 10.24
CA PRO A 174 7.00 -35.24 9.97
C PRO A 174 6.97 -34.88 8.48
N THR A 175 5.76 -34.82 7.93
CA THR A 175 5.51 -34.52 6.52
C THR A 175 5.12 -33.06 6.36
N PHE A 176 5.52 -32.44 5.25
CA PHE A 176 5.14 -31.07 4.91
C PHE A 176 4.18 -31.08 3.73
N THR A 177 3.13 -30.27 3.80
CA THR A 177 2.21 -30.03 2.70
C THR A 177 2.24 -28.54 2.37
N LYS A 178 2.40 -28.26 1.07
CA LYS A 178 2.28 -26.91 0.54
C LYS A 178 0.80 -26.57 0.43
N THR A 179 0.28 -25.83 1.39
CA THR A 179 -1.13 -25.41 1.38
C THR A 179 -1.21 -23.99 0.85
N ASN A 180 -1.88 -23.79 -0.29
CA ASN A 180 -2.19 -22.48 -0.82
C ASN A 180 -3.54 -22.02 -0.23
N PRO A 181 -3.65 -20.86 0.44
CA PRO A 181 -4.94 -20.36 0.92
C PRO A 181 -5.97 -20.07 -0.20
N ASN A 182 -5.56 -20.03 -1.47
CA ASN A 182 -6.47 -20.03 -2.63
C ASN A 182 -7.05 -21.41 -2.98
N ASP A 183 -6.58 -22.52 -2.36
CA ASP A 183 -7.21 -23.85 -2.44
C ASP A 183 -8.40 -23.97 -1.45
N GLN A 184 -9.06 -22.86 -1.11
CA GLN A 184 -10.42 -22.97 -0.58
C GLN A 184 -11.26 -23.67 -1.65
N ALA A 185 -11.85 -24.81 -1.29
CA ALA A 185 -12.70 -25.57 -2.19
C ALA A 185 -13.80 -24.66 -2.75
N VAL A 186 -13.65 -24.25 -4.01
CA VAL A 186 -14.65 -23.41 -4.70
C VAL A 186 -15.95 -24.20 -4.94
N TYR A 187 -15.86 -25.53 -4.94
CA TYR A 187 -16.98 -26.43 -5.12
C TYR A 187 -17.09 -27.44 -3.98
N LEU A 188 -18.17 -27.31 -3.19
CA LEU A 188 -18.63 -28.33 -2.28
C LEU A 188 -19.73 -29.13 -3.00
N LEU A 189 -19.41 -30.36 -3.40
CA LEU A 189 -20.33 -31.26 -4.09
C LEU A 189 -20.82 -32.31 -3.08
N GLY A 190 -22.12 -32.32 -2.82
CA GLY A 190 -22.78 -33.35 -2.02
C GLY A 190 -23.52 -34.33 -2.93
N LEU A 191 -23.27 -35.64 -2.75
CA LEU A 191 -23.99 -36.71 -3.42
C LEU A 191 -25.12 -37.19 -2.50
N LEU A 192 -26.37 -37.04 -2.93
CA LEU A 192 -27.54 -37.57 -2.23
C LEU A 192 -28.29 -38.52 -3.17
N SER A 193 -28.75 -39.65 -2.64
CA SER A 193 -29.60 -40.59 -3.35
C SER A 193 -30.62 -41.20 -2.40
N ASP A 194 -31.89 -41.19 -2.78
CA ASP A 194 -32.99 -41.76 -1.98
C ASP A 194 -33.04 -43.30 -2.08
N THR A 195 -32.26 -43.91 -2.97
CA THR A 195 -32.30 -45.35 -3.27
C THR A 195 -31.02 -46.11 -2.93
N LEU A 196 -29.94 -45.40 -2.58
CA LEU A 196 -28.65 -46.01 -2.26
C LEU A 196 -28.34 -45.82 -0.77
N THR A 197 -27.84 -46.86 -0.13
CA THR A 197 -27.36 -46.86 1.26
C THR A 197 -26.11 -45.98 1.41
N ASP A 198 -25.94 -45.33 2.56
CA ASP A 198 -24.80 -44.42 2.84
C ASP A 198 -23.43 -45.06 2.55
N GLY A 199 -23.29 -46.36 2.80
CA GLY A 199 -22.06 -47.11 2.52
C GLY A 199 -21.76 -47.30 1.03
N ASP A 200 -22.79 -47.38 0.18
CA ASP A 200 -22.63 -47.47 -1.27
C ASP A 200 -22.41 -46.08 -1.88
N LEU A 201 -23.06 -45.05 -1.35
CA LEU A 201 -22.78 -43.66 -1.69
C LEU A 201 -21.33 -43.27 -1.42
N TYR A 202 -20.76 -43.72 -0.29
CA TYR A 202 -19.35 -43.48 0.04
C TYR A 202 -18.39 -44.10 -0.99
N LYS A 203 -18.72 -45.26 -1.56
CA LYS A 203 -17.90 -45.91 -2.61
C LYS A 203 -17.91 -45.16 -3.94
N TYR A 204 -18.96 -44.39 -4.24
CA TYR A 204 -19.04 -43.58 -5.45
C TYR A 204 -18.48 -42.16 -5.25
N ALA A 205 -18.39 -41.70 -4.00
CA ALA A 205 -17.90 -40.37 -3.64
C ALA A 205 -16.37 -40.31 -3.42
N SER A 206 -15.70 -41.46 -3.21
CA SER A 206 -14.25 -41.58 -3.05
C SER A 206 -13.52 -41.78 -4.38
#